data_AF-A0A5B7C4R8-F1
#
_entry.id   AF-A0A5B7C4R8-F1
#
_cell.length_a   1.000
_cell.length_b   1.000
_cell.length_c   1.000
_cell.angle_alpha   90.00
_cell.angle_beta   90.00
_cell.angle_gamma   90.00
#
_symmetry.space_group_name_H-M   'P 1'
#
loop_
_entity.id
_entity.type
_entity.pdbx_description
1 polymer ?
#
loop_
_entity_poly.entity_id
_entity_poly.type
_entity_poly.pdbx_seq_one_letter_code
_entity_poly.pdbx_strand_id
1 'polypeptide(L)'
;MWFTMPRTMSLSEHKLWLKVQLFRWMLLPEEGEGTVEETKKSNHVLRKIEKRQEGRKLDPHIEEQFGSGRLLACISSRPGQCGRADGYILEGKELEFYMKKLQRKKGKGAGAAA
;
A
#
# COMPACT_ATOMS: atom_id res chain seq x y z
N MET A 1 -15.88 -15.16 -35.19
CA MET A 1 -17.16 -15.17 -35.94
C MET A 1 -18.13 -16.09 -35.21
N TRP A 2 -19.44 -15.90 -35.37
CA TRP A 2 -20.54 -16.55 -34.63
C TRP A 2 -21.03 -15.82 -33.38
N PHE A 3 -21.43 -14.55 -33.56
CA PHE A 3 -22.44 -13.92 -32.71
C PHE A 3 -23.61 -13.53 -33.62
N THR A 4 -24.54 -14.45 -33.82
CA THR A 4 -25.82 -14.20 -34.49
C THR A 4 -26.76 -13.49 -33.52
N MET A 5 -27.28 -12.33 -33.93
CA MET A 5 -28.24 -11.50 -33.20
C MET A 5 -29.62 -12.18 -33.04
N PRO A 6 -30.46 -11.73 -32.10
CA PRO A 6 -31.31 -12.59 -31.30
C PRO A 6 -32.66 -12.90 -31.96
N ARG A 7 -33.00 -14.18 -31.93
CA ARG A 7 -34.40 -14.65 -31.97
C ARG A 7 -35.14 -13.93 -30.83
N THR A 8 -36.34 -13.41 -31.10
CA THR A 8 -37.21 -12.78 -30.08
C THR A 8 -37.38 -13.72 -28.89
N MET A 9 -36.65 -13.46 -27.82
CA MET A 9 -36.71 -14.27 -26.61
C MET A 9 -37.96 -13.88 -25.84
N SER A 10 -38.73 -14.88 -25.43
CA SER A 10 -39.90 -14.70 -24.58
C SER A 10 -39.50 -14.06 -23.24
N LEU A 11 -40.43 -13.35 -22.57
CA LEU A 11 -40.16 -12.73 -21.26
C LEU A 11 -39.61 -13.74 -20.22
N SER A 12 -39.95 -15.01 -20.37
CA SER A 12 -39.42 -16.12 -19.57
C SER A 12 -37.93 -16.38 -19.81
N GLU A 13 -37.47 -16.33 -21.05
CA GLU A 13 -36.08 -16.56 -21.41
C GLU A 13 -35.19 -15.37 -21.04
N HIS A 14 -35.71 -14.15 -21.13
CA HIS A 14 -35.03 -12.95 -20.62
C HIS A 14 -34.80 -13.01 -19.11
N LYS A 15 -35.81 -13.45 -18.35
CA LYS A 15 -35.68 -13.65 -16.89
C LYS A 15 -34.68 -14.75 -16.56
N LEU A 16 -34.66 -15.84 -17.34
CA LEU A 16 -33.69 -16.92 -17.15
C LEU A 16 -32.26 -16.43 -17.47
N TRP A 17 -32.08 -15.65 -18.53
CA TRP A 17 -30.79 -15.07 -18.91
C TRP A 17 -30.28 -14.09 -17.85
N LEU A 18 -31.14 -13.20 -17.35
CA LEU A 18 -30.81 -12.31 -16.23
C LEU A 18 -30.49 -13.11 -14.96
N LYS A 19 -31.20 -14.20 -14.68
CA LYS A 19 -30.94 -15.05 -13.52
C LYS A 19 -29.62 -15.82 -13.64
N VAL A 20 -29.30 -16.33 -14.83
CA VAL A 20 -28.00 -16.97 -15.12
C VAL A 20 -26.86 -15.95 -15.07
N GLN A 21 -27.10 -14.72 -15.54
CA GLN A 21 -26.12 -13.63 -15.49
C GLN A 21 -25.90 -13.14 -14.05
N LEU A 22 -26.96 -13.02 -13.26
CA LEU A 22 -26.88 -12.69 -11.84
C LEU A 22 -26.22 -13.82 -11.05
N PHE A 23 -26.52 -15.08 -11.37
CA PHE A 23 -25.89 -16.24 -10.74
C PHE A 23 -24.41 -16.33 -11.11
N ARG A 24 -24.03 -16.05 -12.37
CA ARG A 24 -22.63 -15.91 -12.78
C ARG A 24 -21.94 -14.79 -12.01
N TRP A 25 -22.60 -13.65 -11.82
CA TRP A 25 -22.07 -12.51 -11.06
C TRP A 25 -21.93 -12.80 -9.56
N MET A 26 -22.83 -13.62 -9.01
CA MET A 26 -22.80 -14.06 -7.61
C MET A 26 -21.81 -15.19 -7.35
N LEU A 27 -21.54 -16.02 -8.37
CA LEU A 27 -20.57 -17.13 -8.35
C LEU A 27 -19.25 -16.74 -9.03
N LEU A 28 -19.09 -15.45 -9.34
CA LEU A 28 -17.81 -14.85 -9.69
C LEU A 28 -17.06 -14.77 -8.35
N PRO A 29 -16.01 -15.58 -8.15
CA PRO A 29 -15.16 -15.37 -6.99
C PRO A 29 -14.70 -13.91 -7.08
N GLU A 30 -14.91 -13.14 -6.01
CA GLU A 30 -14.21 -11.88 -5.89
C GLU A 30 -12.72 -12.21 -5.98
N GLU A 31 -12.10 -11.91 -7.13
CA GLU A 31 -10.66 -11.88 -7.25
C GLU A 31 -10.18 -10.68 -6.44
N GLY A 32 -10.17 -10.88 -5.13
CA GLY A 32 -10.02 -9.83 -4.12
C GLY A 32 -9.22 -10.30 -2.92
N GLU A 33 -8.54 -11.43 -3.00
CA GLU A 33 -7.47 -11.78 -2.07
C GLU A 33 -6.66 -12.90 -2.69
N GLY A 34 -5.51 -12.52 -3.26
CA GLY A 34 -4.40 -13.44 -3.40
C GLY A 34 -4.11 -13.99 -2.01
N THR A 35 -4.71 -15.13 -1.70
CA THR A 35 -4.20 -16.08 -0.72
C THR A 35 -2.74 -16.24 -1.08
N VAL A 36 -1.88 -15.53 -0.35
CA VAL A 36 -0.47 -15.87 -0.25
C VAL A 36 -0.51 -17.31 0.16
N GLU A 37 -0.33 -18.21 -0.81
CA GLU A 37 -0.12 -19.63 -0.62
C GLU A 37 0.64 -19.78 0.69
N GLU A 38 -0.04 -20.31 1.71
CA GLU A 38 0.58 -20.71 2.95
C GLU A 38 1.44 -21.92 2.61
N THR A 39 2.55 -21.63 1.94
CA THR A 39 3.71 -22.47 1.82
C THR A 39 4.00 -22.92 3.23
N LYS A 40 3.77 -24.21 3.52
CA LYS A 40 3.95 -24.82 4.83
C LYS A 40 5.31 -24.39 5.39
N LYS A 41 5.31 -23.39 6.27
CA LYS A 41 6.53 -22.82 6.82
C LYS A 41 7.09 -23.85 7.81
N SER A 42 8.37 -24.15 7.71
CA SER A 42 8.99 -25.06 8.67
C SER A 42 8.91 -24.46 10.08
N ASN A 43 8.80 -25.31 11.10
CA ASN A 43 8.76 -24.88 12.51
C ASN A 43 9.94 -23.97 12.89
N HIS A 44 11.09 -24.14 12.24
CA HIS A 44 12.25 -23.26 12.42
C HIS A 44 12.02 -21.84 11.87
N VAL A 45 11.31 -21.69 10.75
CA VAL A 45 10.96 -20.39 10.17
C VAL A 45 9.92 -19.69 11.02
N LEU A 46 8.90 -20.40 11.51
CA LEU A 46 7.90 -19.85 12.43
C LEU A 46 8.54 -19.29 13.70
N ARG A 47 9.41 -20.07 14.35
CA ARG A 47 10.16 -19.61 15.53
C ARG A 47 11.06 -18.41 15.25
N LYS A 48 11.63 -18.29 14.04
CA LYS A 48 12.42 -17.10 13.63
C LYS A 48 11.53 -15.88 13.41
N ILE A 49 10.31 -16.07 12.91
CA ILE A 49 9.34 -15.00 12.70
C ILE A 49 8.84 -14.49 14.04
N GLU A 50 8.43 -15.37 14.95
CA GLU A 50 7.98 -15.03 16.30
C GLU A 50 9.03 -14.19 17.04
N LYS A 51 10.29 -14.66 17.06
CA LYS A 51 11.42 -13.90 17.66
C LYS A 51 11.67 -12.52 17.03
N ARG A 52 11.37 -12.35 15.73
CA ARG A 52 11.52 -11.05 15.05
C ARG A 52 10.33 -10.14 15.27
N GLN A 53 9.14 -10.70 15.53
CA GLN A 53 7.92 -9.94 15.78
C GLN A 53 7.92 -9.30 17.17
N GLU A 54 8.51 -9.96 18.18
CA GLU A 54 8.57 -9.46 19.57
C GLU A 54 9.19 -8.05 19.70
N GLY A 55 10.19 -7.72 18.87
CA GLY A 55 10.87 -6.42 18.87
C GLY A 55 10.31 -5.41 17.87
N ARG A 56 9.30 -5.76 17.07
CA ARG A 56 8.82 -4.93 15.95
C ARG A 56 7.78 -3.91 16.41
N LYS A 57 8.16 -3.04 17.34
CA LYS A 57 7.36 -1.86 17.70
C LYS A 57 7.84 -0.69 16.85
N LEU A 58 7.04 -0.28 15.87
CA LEU A 58 7.28 0.91 15.08
C LEU A 58 6.47 2.08 15.65
N ASP A 59 6.99 3.29 15.50
CA ASP A 59 6.25 4.49 15.86
C ASP A 59 5.13 4.75 14.83
N PRO A 60 3.90 5.11 15.25
CA PRO A 60 2.78 5.35 14.33
C PRO A 60 3.07 6.36 13.22
N HIS A 61 3.91 7.38 13.48
CA HIS A 61 4.25 8.38 12.46
C HIS A 61 5.16 7.82 11.37
N ILE A 62 5.97 6.81 11.70
CA ILE A 62 6.80 6.11 10.71
C ILE A 62 5.94 5.19 9.84
N GLU A 63 4.92 4.54 10.42
CA GLU A 63 3.97 3.71 9.67
C GLU A 63 3.19 4.51 8.61
N GLU A 64 2.76 5.72 8.94
CA GLU A 64 2.11 6.64 7.99
C GLU A 64 3.05 6.97 6.80
N GLN A 65 4.34 7.21 7.09
CA GLN A 65 5.32 7.49 6.04
C GLN A 65 5.61 6.27 5.16
N PHE A 66 5.60 5.06 5.72
CA PHE A 66 5.71 3.83 4.94
C PHE A 66 4.55 3.69 3.94
N GLY A 67 3.34 4.11 4.31
CA GLY A 67 2.20 4.16 3.39
C GLY A 67 2.40 5.12 2.20
N SER A 68 3.12 6.21 2.42
CA SER A 68 3.47 7.17 1.35
C SER A 68 4.66 6.73 0.47
N GLY A 69 5.39 5.70 0.87
CA GLY A 69 6.62 5.23 0.19
C GLY A 69 7.80 6.21 0.26
N ARG A 70 7.70 7.30 1.04
CA ARG A 70 8.73 8.34 1.17
C ARG A 70 9.04 8.58 2.64
N LEU A 71 10.29 8.35 3.03
CA LEU A 71 10.76 8.55 4.39
C LEU A 71 11.55 9.87 4.50
N LEU A 72 11.37 10.57 5.61
CA LEU A 72 12.20 11.73 5.95
C LEU A 72 13.49 11.25 6.63
N ALA A 73 14.63 11.67 6.10
CA ALA A 73 15.95 11.30 6.60
C ALA A 73 16.85 12.53 6.71
N CYS A 74 17.81 12.48 7.63
CA CYS A 74 18.85 13.47 7.77
C CYS A 74 20.13 12.98 7.08
N ILE A 75 20.69 13.80 6.20
CA ILE A 75 22.00 13.53 5.62
C ILE A 75 23.06 13.94 6.63
N SER A 76 23.79 12.96 7.14
CA SER A 76 24.86 13.16 8.13
C SER A 76 26.22 13.38 7.47
N SER A 77 26.37 13.00 6.20
CA SER A 77 27.60 13.19 5.44
C SER A 77 27.73 14.62 4.87
N ARG A 78 28.96 14.98 4.51
CA ARG A 78 29.28 16.23 3.80
C ARG A 78 29.55 15.92 2.32
N PRO A 79 28.53 15.85 1.47
CA PRO A 79 28.66 15.35 0.11
C PRO A 79 29.65 16.15 -0.74
N GLY A 80 29.84 17.45 -0.45
CA GLY A 80 30.82 18.29 -1.16
C GLY A 80 32.29 17.90 -0.95
N GLN A 81 32.60 17.07 0.05
CA GLN A 81 33.96 16.59 0.31
C GLN A 81 34.09 15.10 0.01
N CYS A 82 33.10 14.29 0.41
CA CYS A 82 33.18 12.83 0.30
C CYS A 82 32.43 12.25 -0.92
N GLY A 83 31.66 13.04 -1.66
CA GLY A 83 30.86 12.57 -2.81
C GLY A 83 29.75 11.58 -2.45
N ARG A 84 29.46 11.40 -1.16
CA ARG A 84 28.49 10.44 -0.63
C ARG A 84 27.43 11.15 0.20
N ALA A 85 26.19 10.68 0.07
CA ALA A 85 25.03 11.18 0.81
C ALA A 85 24.53 10.09 1.76
N ASP A 86 25.31 9.83 2.81
CA ASP A 86 24.96 8.87 3.85
C ASP A 86 24.22 9.57 4.99
N GLY A 87 23.17 8.92 5.49
CA GLY A 87 22.24 9.51 6.43
C GLY A 87 21.48 8.49 7.25
N TYR A 88 20.71 8.99 8.20
CA TYR A 88 19.86 8.19 9.08
C TYR A 88 18.41 8.66 9.00
N ILE A 89 17.49 7.76 9.31
CA ILE A 89 16.04 8.02 9.29
C ILE A 89 15.68 8.83 10.55
N LEU A 90 14.79 9.81 10.39
CA LEU A 90 14.31 10.59 11.54
C LEU A 90 13.30 9.75 12.34
N GLU A 91 13.55 9.61 13.64
CA GLU A 91 12.72 8.81 14.55
C GLU A 91 12.16 9.65 15.71
N GLY A 92 10.99 9.27 16.21
CA GLY A 92 10.36 9.82 17.42
C GLY A 92 10.32 11.35 17.47
N LYS A 93 10.97 11.93 18.51
CA LYS A 93 10.95 13.38 18.79
C LYS A 93 11.56 14.24 17.68
N GLU A 94 12.55 13.71 16.97
CA GLU A 94 13.20 14.44 15.88
C GLU A 94 12.24 14.59 14.69
N LEU A 95 11.47 13.53 14.41
CA LEU A 95 10.51 13.54 13.31
C LEU A 95 9.43 14.61 13.50
N GLU A 96 8.85 14.68 14.71
CA GLU A 96 7.84 15.69 15.04
C GLU A 96 8.36 17.12 14.86
N PHE A 97 9.61 17.37 15.26
CA PHE A 97 10.23 18.68 15.15
C PHE A 97 10.32 19.14 13.68
N TYR A 98 10.78 18.25 12.80
CA TYR A 98 10.88 18.56 11.37
C TYR A 98 9.52 18.63 10.68
N MET A 99 8.54 17.81 11.06
CA MET A 99 7.17 17.90 10.54
C MET A 99 6.53 19.26 10.86
N LYS A 100 6.64 19.73 12.11
CA LYS A 100 6.16 21.07 12.52
C LYS A 100 6.86 22.17 11.71
N LYS A 101 8.17 22.05 11.48
CA LYS A 101 8.93 23.01 10.68
C LYS A 101 8.52 23.03 9.21
N LEU A 102 8.26 21.86 8.62
CA LEU A 102 7.79 21.73 7.23
C LEU A 102 6.40 22.35 7.04
N GLN A 103 5.46 22.11 7.95
CA GLN A 103 4.12 22.70 7.88
C GLN A 103 4.17 24.24 7.95
N ARG A 104 4.96 24.79 8.89
CA ARG A 104 5.17 26.24 9.00
C ARG A 104 5.82 26.84 7.74
N LYS A 105 6.76 26.11 7.12
CA LYS A 105 7.42 26.55 5.88
C LYS A 105 6.49 26.46 4.68
N LYS A 106 5.65 25.42 4.58
CA LYS A 106 4.69 25.25 3.48
C LYS A 106 3.70 26.42 3.43
N GLY A 107 3.26 26.93 4.58
CA GLY A 107 2.42 28.13 4.67
C GLY A 107 3.12 29.44 4.24
N LYS A 108 4.45 29.52 4.32
CA LYS A 108 5.23 30.69 3.87
C LYS A 108 5.79 30.58 2.44
N GLY A 109 5.96 29.36 1.93
CA GLY A 109 6.65 29.08 0.67
C GLY A 109 5.76 29.06 -0.57
N ALA A 110 4.44 28.93 -0.43
CA ALA A 110 3.51 28.95 -1.56
C ALA A 110 3.32 30.35 -2.18
N GLY A 111 3.90 31.41 -1.60
CA GLY A 111 3.83 32.78 -2.12
C GLY A 111 5.16 33.34 -2.67
N ALA A 112 6.23 32.54 -2.75
CA ALA A 112 7.56 33.01 -3.17
C ALA A 112 8.09 32.31 -4.44
N ALA A 113 7.20 31.67 -5.19
CA ALA A 113 7.48 31.12 -6.51
C ALA A 113 6.35 31.53 -7.46
N ALA A 114 6.25 32.84 -7.72
CA ALA A 114 5.55 33.47 -8.83
C ALA A 114 6.30 34.76 -9.18
#